data_AF-A0A7X8R7C7-F1
#
_entry.id   AF-A0A7X8R7C7-F1
#
_cell.length_a   1.000
_cell.length_b   1.000
_cell.length_c   1.000
_cell.angle_alpha   90.00
_cell.angle_beta   90.00
_cell.angle_gamma   90.00
#
_symmetry.space_group_name_H-M   'P 1'
#
loop_
_entity.id
_entity.type
_entity.pdbx_description
1 polymer ?
#
loop_
_entity_poly.entity_id
_entity_poly.type
_entity_poly.pdbx_seq_one_letter_code
_entity_poly.pdbx_strand_id
1 'polypeptide(L)'
;MHLFRSLLLFLWVILLFSCAKQGFPPGGPVDKTAPRIVQTFPKPDTTLVALNSAVEILFSEPVERRSCEESIFITPLPADGVIYQWKGNKLIIQFPKGLAAQRTCVITIGTDCKDRRNNPMASSFSLAFSTGDHLDQGSIQGHIYSDPPIKDVQVWAFDLQENPHPDPSRAAPLYITQPDAQGRFQLRYLSLSRFRVFAVQDRDHNGRYGAQSEAIGVASWDVLLTADRPSHTDLFLQMAVMDTTTPRLVAAFAPNQRQVDLQFSEKMAHVGPLTITAGEDTLPVLSSFLDGQNPILLHARTVDQTTERNYTVSLAHGCDQSGLCIDSLQQITFKGSGRPDTARPRYVSMMPRDSSRTVPWDAVFHIRFTKAMDEKSLRDHFSMHDSSRSKVEGEFSFPDPTHLQFQPFQPLAENRLYHITLPVDSVKDASGNRLADTLFVKKIKTVAADTLSEISGTITDQDRSAKGNILVQARSLEGNQYLQQIPGPGPYRFENILPGSYLLYVFRDQDGNGQFTRGVPFPFQPAERFIHYPDTLIVRARWPNQGNDVQLPAP
;
A
#
# COMPACT_ATOMS: atom_id res chain seq x y z
N MET A 1 73.36 43.86 12.62
CA MET A 1 72.36 44.61 11.82
C MET A 1 72.23 44.15 10.35
N HIS A 2 73.19 43.41 9.77
CA HIS A 2 73.09 42.95 8.37
C HIS A 2 72.23 41.69 8.16
N LEU A 3 72.21 40.74 9.11
CA LEU A 3 71.36 39.53 9.00
C LEU A 3 69.84 39.84 9.00
N PHE A 4 69.41 40.81 9.80
CA PHE A 4 67.99 41.17 9.92
C PHE A 4 67.45 41.86 8.66
N ARG A 5 68.33 42.61 7.96
CA ARG A 5 68.00 43.25 6.68
C ARG A 5 67.88 42.23 5.54
N SER A 6 68.75 41.22 5.49
CA SER A 6 68.61 40.13 4.51
C SER A 6 67.38 39.25 4.76
N LEU A 7 67.00 39.02 6.02
CA LEU A 7 65.81 38.26 6.36
C LEU A 7 64.52 38.98 5.94
N LEU A 8 64.45 40.31 6.15
CA LEU A 8 63.33 41.14 5.69
C LEU A 8 63.24 41.21 4.16
N LEU A 9 64.39 41.28 3.47
CA LEU A 9 64.40 41.30 2.00
C LEU A 9 63.93 39.95 1.42
N PHE A 10 64.32 38.83 2.05
CA PHE A 10 63.88 37.49 1.65
C PHE A 10 62.38 37.27 1.90
N LEU A 11 61.83 37.81 2.98
CA LEU A 11 60.39 37.76 3.28
C LEU A 11 59.55 38.56 2.27
N TRP A 12 60.07 39.69 1.79
CA TRP A 12 59.43 40.49 0.73
C TRP A 12 59.44 39.80 -0.64
N VAL A 13 60.49 39.04 -0.97
CA VAL A 13 60.54 38.27 -2.22
C VAL A 13 59.54 37.10 -2.20
N ILE A 14 59.29 36.47 -1.05
CA ILE A 14 58.29 35.39 -0.92
C ILE A 14 56.85 35.93 -1.10
N LEU A 15 56.57 37.17 -0.68
CA LEU A 15 55.25 37.80 -0.86
C LEU A 15 54.92 38.12 -2.32
N LEU A 16 55.92 38.23 -3.21
CA LEU A 16 55.71 38.49 -4.64
C LEU A 16 55.44 37.22 -5.47
N PHE A 17 55.52 36.02 -4.86
CA PHE A 17 55.19 34.73 -5.50
C PHE A 17 53.80 34.19 -5.14
N SER A 18 52.94 34.98 -4.49
CA SER A 18 51.53 34.60 -4.29
C SER A 18 50.75 34.80 -5.59
N CYS A 19 50.75 33.79 -6.46
CA CYS A 19 49.80 33.69 -7.57
C CYS A 19 48.37 33.73 -7.03
N ALA A 20 47.60 34.76 -7.38
CA ALA A 20 46.16 34.78 -7.21
C ALA A 20 45.55 33.57 -7.94
N LYS A 21 44.99 32.63 -7.17
CA LYS A 21 44.32 31.44 -7.70
C LYS A 21 43.05 31.91 -8.43
N GLN A 22 43.03 31.82 -9.75
CA GLN A 22 41.86 32.15 -10.57
C GLN A 22 40.77 31.08 -10.32
N GLY A 23 39.91 31.32 -9.33
CA GLY A 23 38.72 30.53 -9.08
C GLY A 23 37.65 30.87 -10.10
N PHE A 24 36.90 29.87 -10.56
CA PHE A 24 35.67 30.12 -11.30
C PHE A 24 34.77 31.06 -10.48
N PRO A 25 34.11 32.06 -11.11
CA PRO A 25 33.15 32.89 -10.38
C PRO A 25 32.15 31.96 -9.69
N PRO A 26 31.82 32.18 -8.40
CA PRO A 26 30.81 31.38 -7.73
C PRO A 26 29.54 31.45 -8.59
N GLY A 27 29.05 30.28 -9.00
CA GLY A 27 27.79 30.20 -9.73
C GLY A 27 26.70 30.92 -8.93
N GLY A 28 25.83 31.66 -9.62
CA GLY A 28 24.67 32.26 -8.98
C GLY A 28 23.85 31.22 -8.21
N PRO A 29 22.97 31.65 -7.29
CA PRO A 29 22.12 30.72 -6.57
C PRO A 29 21.36 29.83 -7.56
N VAL A 30 21.26 28.54 -7.24
CA VAL A 30 20.48 27.59 -8.05
C VAL A 30 19.05 28.11 -8.14
N ASP A 31 18.53 28.22 -9.35
CA ASP A 31 17.14 28.60 -9.58
C ASP A 31 16.22 27.50 -9.08
N LYS A 32 15.26 27.89 -8.25
CA LYS A 32 14.24 27.00 -7.65
C LYS A 32 12.82 27.50 -7.93
N THR A 33 12.69 28.48 -8.82
CA THR A 33 11.40 29.09 -9.16
C THR A 33 10.64 28.13 -10.08
N ALA A 34 9.41 27.78 -9.73
CA ALA A 34 8.59 26.95 -10.60
C ALA A 34 8.02 27.79 -11.76
N PRO A 35 7.98 27.25 -13.00
CA PRO A 35 7.29 27.92 -14.09
C PRO A 35 5.79 28.02 -13.77
N ARG A 36 5.19 29.16 -14.12
CA ARG A 36 3.74 29.41 -13.99
C ARG A 36 3.16 29.95 -15.28
N ILE A 37 1.86 29.80 -15.46
CA ILE A 37 1.16 30.35 -16.62
C ILE A 37 0.73 31.78 -16.31
N VAL A 38 1.11 32.70 -17.19
CA VAL A 38 0.89 34.15 -17.04
C VAL A 38 -0.34 34.59 -17.82
N GLN A 39 -0.56 34.00 -18.99
CA GLN A 39 -1.65 34.40 -19.88
C GLN A 39 -2.05 33.23 -20.80
N THR A 40 -3.33 33.16 -21.13
CA THR A 40 -3.86 32.26 -22.15
C THR A 40 -4.69 33.00 -23.19
N PHE A 41 -4.79 32.40 -24.38
CA PHE A 41 -5.83 32.68 -25.36
C PHE A 41 -6.43 31.35 -25.83
N PRO A 42 -7.76 31.15 -25.82
CA PRO A 42 -8.77 32.02 -25.23
C PRO A 42 -8.53 32.32 -23.75
N LYS A 43 -9.16 33.37 -23.23
CA LYS A 43 -9.18 33.60 -21.78
C LYS A 43 -9.96 32.46 -21.11
N PRO A 44 -9.67 32.12 -19.85
CA PRO A 44 -10.47 31.15 -19.11
C PRO A 44 -11.96 31.50 -19.17
N ASP A 45 -12.79 30.46 -19.27
CA ASP A 45 -14.24 30.52 -19.30
C ASP A 45 -14.86 31.29 -20.49
N THR A 46 -14.08 31.53 -21.56
CA THR A 46 -14.61 32.16 -22.78
C THR A 46 -15.58 31.22 -23.49
N THR A 47 -16.75 31.70 -23.89
CA THR A 47 -17.71 30.98 -24.75
C THR A 47 -17.66 31.50 -26.19
N LEU A 48 -18.30 30.79 -27.12
CA LEU A 48 -18.38 31.13 -28.54
C LEU A 48 -17.01 31.29 -29.21
N VAL A 49 -16.02 30.50 -28.77
CA VAL A 49 -14.69 30.46 -29.36
C VAL A 49 -14.78 29.93 -30.79
N ALA A 50 -14.17 30.64 -31.75
CA ALA A 50 -14.21 30.25 -33.15
C ALA A 50 -13.52 28.89 -33.36
N LEU A 51 -14.11 28.03 -34.19
CA LEU A 51 -13.63 26.65 -34.41
C LEU A 51 -12.20 26.57 -34.97
N ASN A 52 -11.72 27.61 -35.64
CA ASN A 52 -10.36 27.69 -36.17
C ASN A 52 -9.36 28.40 -35.23
N SER A 53 -9.75 28.67 -33.98
CA SER A 53 -8.88 29.32 -33.01
C SER A 53 -7.74 28.40 -32.60
N ALA A 54 -6.52 28.96 -32.54
CA ALA A 54 -5.41 28.31 -31.84
C ALA A 54 -5.50 28.61 -30.33
N VAL A 55 -4.87 27.77 -29.53
CA VAL A 55 -4.69 28.03 -28.10
C VAL A 55 -3.28 28.53 -27.85
N GLU A 56 -3.14 29.67 -27.17
CA GLU A 56 -1.86 30.23 -26.77
C GLU A 56 -1.70 30.17 -25.26
N ILE A 57 -0.52 29.76 -24.79
CA ILE A 57 -0.18 29.66 -23.36
C ILE A 57 1.18 30.32 -23.15
N LEU A 58 1.21 31.37 -22.33
CA LEU A 58 2.42 32.11 -21.99
C LEU A 58 2.92 31.69 -20.60
N PHE A 59 4.15 31.18 -20.53
CA PHE A 59 4.81 30.82 -19.28
C PHE A 59 5.59 32.01 -18.70
N SER A 60 5.81 32.02 -17.39
CA SER A 60 6.62 33.05 -16.70
C SER A 60 8.07 33.06 -17.11
N GLU A 61 8.57 31.94 -17.65
CA GLU A 61 9.97 31.72 -17.98
C GLU A 61 10.12 30.64 -19.08
N PRO A 62 11.32 30.45 -19.66
CA PRO A 62 11.56 29.41 -20.65
C PRO A 62 11.43 28.00 -20.06
N VAL A 63 10.50 27.22 -20.62
CA VAL A 63 10.28 25.82 -20.24
C VAL A 63 11.02 24.81 -21.13
N GLU A 64 11.15 23.60 -20.62
CA GLU A 64 11.64 22.43 -21.34
C GLU A 64 10.50 21.81 -22.14
N ARG A 65 10.51 22.07 -23.46
CA ARG A 65 9.35 21.88 -24.35
C ARG A 65 8.78 20.47 -24.31
N ARG A 66 9.64 19.46 -24.37
CA ARG A 66 9.22 18.06 -24.44
C ARG A 66 8.46 17.66 -23.17
N SER A 67 9.01 17.96 -21.99
CA SER A 67 8.29 17.70 -20.73
C SER A 67 6.89 18.33 -20.70
N CYS A 68 6.76 19.57 -21.19
CA CYS A 68 5.47 20.26 -21.20
C CYS A 68 4.51 19.70 -22.24
N GLU A 69 4.99 19.36 -23.45
CA GLU A 69 4.19 18.73 -24.50
C GLU A 69 3.67 17.35 -24.09
N GLU A 70 4.50 16.55 -23.42
CA GLU A 70 4.13 15.25 -22.85
C GLU A 70 3.18 15.38 -21.64
N SER A 71 3.11 16.57 -21.02
CA SER A 71 2.22 16.88 -19.89
C SER A 71 0.91 17.58 -20.28
N ILE A 72 0.62 17.70 -21.58
CA ILE A 72 -0.60 18.36 -22.07
C ILE A 72 -1.69 17.31 -22.33
N PHE A 73 -2.84 17.53 -21.70
CA PHE A 73 -4.05 16.75 -21.92
C PHE A 73 -5.15 17.66 -22.48
N ILE A 74 -5.83 17.21 -23.54
CA ILE A 74 -6.86 17.98 -24.23
C ILE A 74 -8.15 17.16 -24.26
N THR A 75 -9.22 17.73 -23.69
CA THR A 75 -10.56 17.12 -23.69
C THR A 75 -11.56 18.03 -24.42
N PRO A 76 -12.36 17.52 -25.36
CA PRO A 76 -12.24 16.18 -25.96
C PRO A 76 -10.95 16.04 -26.77
N LEU A 77 -10.46 14.80 -26.89
CA LEU A 77 -9.27 14.50 -27.66
C LEU A 77 -9.49 14.81 -29.16
N PRO A 78 -8.66 15.67 -29.78
CA PRO A 78 -8.79 15.97 -31.20
C PRO A 78 -8.50 14.74 -32.07
N ALA A 79 -9.37 14.46 -33.05
CA ALA A 79 -9.31 13.25 -33.87
C ALA A 79 -8.01 13.08 -34.69
N ASP A 80 -7.38 14.19 -35.11
CA ASP A 80 -6.12 14.17 -35.89
C ASP A 80 -4.92 14.71 -35.09
N GLY A 81 -5.03 14.70 -33.76
CA GLY A 81 -4.02 15.26 -32.87
C GLY A 81 -3.90 16.79 -32.95
N VAL A 82 -2.78 17.31 -32.46
CA VAL A 82 -2.48 18.74 -32.39
C VAL A 82 -1.07 19.02 -32.87
N ILE A 83 -0.80 20.27 -33.27
CA ILE A 83 0.53 20.73 -33.62
C ILE A 83 0.98 21.75 -32.58
N TYR A 84 2.13 21.49 -31.94
CA TYR A 84 2.75 22.41 -30.99
C TYR A 84 3.75 23.32 -31.70
N GLN A 85 3.64 24.63 -31.46
CA GLN A 85 4.58 25.65 -31.92
C GLN A 85 5.05 26.50 -30.76
N TRP A 86 6.34 26.84 -30.74
CA TRP A 86 6.95 27.62 -29.66
C TRP A 86 7.51 28.95 -30.14
N LYS A 87 7.17 30.03 -29.46
CA LYS A 87 7.74 31.37 -29.66
C LYS A 87 8.23 31.92 -28.32
N GLY A 88 9.52 31.78 -28.04
CA GLY A 88 10.10 32.13 -26.74
C GLY A 88 9.54 31.23 -25.62
N ASN A 89 8.92 31.84 -24.62
CA ASN A 89 8.19 31.20 -23.52
C ASN A 89 6.68 31.04 -23.80
N LYS A 90 6.24 31.21 -25.05
CA LYS A 90 4.85 30.97 -25.47
C LYS A 90 4.73 29.66 -26.23
N LEU A 91 3.79 28.82 -25.80
CA LEU A 91 3.28 27.66 -26.53
C LEU A 91 2.03 28.07 -27.34
N ILE A 92 1.95 27.60 -28.57
CA ILE A 92 0.80 27.74 -29.46
C ILE A 92 0.37 26.33 -29.89
N ILE A 93 -0.85 25.95 -29.58
CA ILE A 93 -1.47 24.67 -29.90
C ILE A 93 -2.42 24.89 -31.08
N GLN A 94 -2.14 24.25 -32.20
CA GLN A 94 -2.95 24.31 -33.41
C GLN A 94 -3.74 23.02 -33.59
N PHE A 95 -4.99 23.16 -34.02
CA PHE A 95 -5.92 22.07 -34.29
C PHE A 95 -6.15 21.98 -35.80
N PRO A 96 -5.51 21.02 -36.52
CA PRO A 96 -5.55 20.98 -37.98
C PRO A 96 -6.96 20.92 -38.60
N LYS A 97 -7.89 20.20 -37.96
CA LYS A 97 -9.32 20.17 -38.36
C LYS A 97 -10.20 21.12 -37.54
N GLY A 98 -9.60 22.00 -36.75
CA GLY A 98 -10.29 22.90 -35.83
C GLY A 98 -10.74 22.23 -34.54
N LEU A 99 -11.19 23.08 -33.61
CA LEU A 99 -11.88 22.69 -32.39
C LEU A 99 -13.24 22.12 -32.76
N ALA A 100 -13.69 21.13 -32.00
CA ALA A 100 -14.96 20.51 -32.28
C ALA A 100 -16.11 21.40 -31.76
N ALA A 101 -17.24 21.41 -32.48
CA ALA A 101 -18.31 22.39 -32.29
C ALA A 101 -19.20 22.11 -31.06
N GLN A 102 -19.81 23.17 -30.52
CA GLN A 102 -20.79 23.17 -29.43
C GLN A 102 -20.38 22.35 -28.22
N ARG A 103 -19.16 22.58 -27.72
CA ARG A 103 -18.64 21.83 -26.56
C ARG A 103 -17.63 22.62 -25.76
N THR A 104 -17.45 22.18 -24.52
CA THR A 104 -16.34 22.60 -23.68
C THR A 104 -15.05 21.94 -24.14
N CYS A 105 -14.00 22.75 -24.27
CA CYS A 105 -12.64 22.31 -24.48
C CYS A 105 -11.84 22.63 -23.22
N VAL A 106 -11.20 21.61 -22.66
CA VAL A 106 -10.34 21.71 -21.48
C VAL A 106 -8.92 21.32 -21.89
N ILE A 107 -7.96 22.19 -21.60
CA ILE A 107 -6.54 21.94 -21.80
C ILE A 107 -5.86 21.96 -20.44
N THR A 108 -5.39 20.80 -20.02
CA THR A 108 -4.68 20.61 -18.75
C THR A 108 -3.18 20.52 -19.02
N ILE A 109 -2.38 21.26 -18.26
CA ILE A 109 -0.93 21.12 -18.19
C ILE A 109 -0.57 20.54 -16.83
N GLY A 110 0.06 19.37 -16.85
CA GLY A 110 0.52 18.64 -15.68
C GLY A 110 1.72 19.26 -14.97
N THR A 111 2.00 18.76 -13.77
CA THR A 111 3.16 19.18 -12.95
C THR A 111 4.50 18.74 -13.54
N ASP A 112 4.50 17.77 -14.46
CA ASP A 112 5.71 17.26 -15.11
C ASP A 112 6.30 18.23 -16.14
N CYS A 113 5.58 19.29 -16.52
CA CYS A 113 6.10 20.42 -17.27
C CYS A 113 7.15 21.17 -16.43
N LYS A 114 8.40 21.16 -16.91
CA LYS A 114 9.56 21.70 -16.17
C LYS A 114 10.15 22.91 -16.86
N ASP A 115 10.82 23.76 -16.08
CA ASP A 115 11.70 24.79 -16.62
C ASP A 115 13.01 24.20 -17.19
N ARG A 116 13.87 25.04 -17.77
CA ARG A 116 15.21 24.63 -18.23
C ARG A 116 16.24 24.39 -17.10
N ARG A 117 15.81 24.46 -15.85
CA ARG A 117 16.58 24.21 -14.63
C ARG A 117 16.03 23.02 -13.84
N ASN A 118 15.08 22.28 -14.43
CA ASN A 118 14.45 21.08 -13.89
C ASN A 118 13.53 21.34 -12.68
N ASN A 119 13.01 22.57 -12.53
CA ASN A 119 11.95 22.89 -11.59
C ASN A 119 10.58 22.56 -12.22
N PRO A 120 9.78 21.65 -11.63
CA PRO A 120 8.43 21.35 -12.12
C PRO A 120 7.45 22.49 -11.84
N MET A 121 6.35 22.55 -12.58
CA MET A 121 5.20 23.37 -12.18
C MET A 121 4.72 22.98 -10.77
N ALA A 122 4.38 23.97 -9.94
CA ALA A 122 3.99 23.74 -8.55
C ALA A 122 2.61 23.04 -8.41
N SER A 123 1.75 23.21 -9.41
CA SER A 123 0.42 22.60 -9.51
C SER A 123 0.06 22.44 -10.99
N SER A 124 -0.84 21.52 -11.30
CA SER A 124 -1.45 21.46 -12.63
C SER A 124 -2.26 22.73 -12.93
N PHE A 125 -2.46 23.02 -14.21
CA PHE A 125 -3.27 24.14 -14.67
C PHE A 125 -4.26 23.66 -15.72
N SER A 126 -5.53 24.05 -15.59
CA SER A 126 -6.57 23.75 -16.58
C SER A 126 -7.14 25.03 -17.17
N LEU A 127 -7.08 25.14 -18.49
CA LEU A 127 -7.78 26.15 -19.27
C LEU A 127 -9.06 25.55 -19.83
N ALA A 128 -10.21 26.10 -19.45
CA ALA A 128 -11.49 25.76 -20.05
C ALA A 128 -12.04 26.92 -20.89
N PHE A 129 -12.62 26.58 -22.04
CA PHE A 129 -13.37 27.48 -22.90
C PHE A 129 -14.40 26.67 -23.69
N SER A 130 -15.38 27.32 -24.31
CA SER A 130 -16.42 26.64 -25.10
C SER A 130 -16.49 27.18 -26.52
N THR A 131 -16.67 26.28 -27.48
CA THR A 131 -17.08 26.63 -28.85
C THR A 131 -18.59 26.84 -28.97
N GLY A 132 -19.36 26.47 -27.93
CA GLY A 132 -20.79 26.75 -27.78
C GLY A 132 -21.06 27.97 -26.90
N ASP A 133 -22.32 28.14 -26.49
CA ASP A 133 -22.78 29.27 -25.66
C ASP A 133 -22.66 29.02 -24.14
N HIS A 134 -22.35 27.80 -23.73
CA HIS A 134 -22.17 27.41 -22.33
C HIS A 134 -20.93 26.53 -22.12
N LEU A 135 -20.48 26.45 -20.86
CA LEU A 135 -19.48 25.51 -20.39
C LEU A 135 -20.16 24.39 -19.61
N ASP A 136 -19.59 23.21 -19.72
CA ASP A 136 -19.86 22.09 -18.83
C ASP A 136 -19.48 22.48 -17.39
N GLN A 137 -20.29 22.05 -16.43
CA GLN A 137 -20.17 22.48 -15.03
C GLN A 137 -19.82 21.32 -14.08
N GLY A 138 -19.72 20.10 -14.60
CA GLY A 138 -19.42 18.92 -13.82
C GLY A 138 -18.07 19.02 -13.12
N SER A 139 -17.97 18.54 -11.88
CA SER A 139 -16.69 18.37 -11.21
C SER A 139 -16.63 17.16 -10.30
N ILE A 140 -15.46 16.52 -10.25
CA ILE A 140 -15.17 15.39 -9.36
C ILE A 140 -13.90 15.72 -8.58
N GLN A 141 -13.99 15.67 -7.27
CA GLN A 141 -12.91 15.96 -6.33
C GLN A 141 -12.66 14.77 -5.43
N GLY A 142 -11.40 14.57 -5.06
CA GLY A 142 -11.03 13.39 -4.29
C GLY A 142 -9.58 13.40 -3.81
N HIS A 143 -9.18 12.25 -3.28
CA HIS A 143 -7.84 12.04 -2.74
C HIS A 143 -7.30 10.67 -3.14
N ILE A 144 -6.03 10.63 -3.50
CA ILE A 144 -5.30 9.41 -3.84
C ILE A 144 -4.42 9.04 -2.67
N TYR A 145 -4.65 7.86 -2.10
CA TYR A 145 -3.88 7.31 -1.00
C TYR A 145 -2.84 6.32 -1.53
N SER A 146 -1.57 6.57 -1.20
CA SER A 146 -0.46 5.67 -1.48
C SER A 146 0.61 5.82 -0.40
N ASP A 147 1.16 4.70 0.06
CA ASP A 147 2.27 4.67 1.02
C ASP A 147 3.28 3.58 0.59
N PRO A 148 4.49 3.95 0.12
CA PRO A 148 4.98 5.33 -0.05
C PRO A 148 4.24 6.08 -1.19
N PRO A 149 4.34 7.42 -1.25
CA PRO A 149 3.77 8.21 -2.35
C PRO A 149 4.28 7.77 -3.72
N ILE A 150 3.37 7.60 -4.67
CA ILE A 150 3.67 7.20 -6.05
C ILE A 150 3.76 8.43 -6.95
N LYS A 151 4.76 8.46 -7.84
CA LYS A 151 4.94 9.50 -8.87
C LYS A 151 4.24 9.12 -10.18
N ASP A 152 4.09 10.09 -11.07
CA ASP A 152 3.54 9.90 -12.43
C ASP A 152 2.09 9.38 -12.39
N VAL A 153 1.33 9.84 -11.39
CA VAL A 153 -0.08 9.45 -11.20
C VAL A 153 -0.98 10.42 -11.94
N GLN A 154 -1.91 9.88 -12.70
CA GLN A 154 -2.99 10.59 -13.36
C GLN A 154 -4.34 10.09 -12.82
N VAL A 155 -5.36 10.95 -12.84
CA VAL A 155 -6.74 10.54 -12.59
C VAL A 155 -7.50 10.57 -13.90
N TRP A 156 -8.03 9.42 -14.26
CA TRP A 156 -8.70 9.12 -15.51
C TRP A 156 -10.20 8.99 -15.27
N ALA A 157 -11.00 9.73 -16.01
CA ALA A 157 -12.45 9.57 -16.01
C ALA A 157 -12.97 9.16 -17.41
N PHE A 158 -13.73 8.08 -17.42
CA PHE A 158 -14.39 7.52 -18.60
C PHE A 158 -15.88 7.82 -18.53
N ASP A 159 -16.45 8.42 -19.58
CA ASP A 159 -17.90 8.60 -19.70
C ASP A 159 -18.55 7.26 -20.07
N LEU A 160 -19.41 6.76 -19.19
CA LEU A 160 -20.09 5.48 -19.39
C LEU A 160 -21.19 5.52 -20.45
N GLN A 161 -21.59 6.70 -20.92
CA GLN A 161 -22.45 6.82 -22.10
C GLN A 161 -21.67 6.55 -23.39
N GLU A 162 -20.41 6.99 -23.47
CA GLU A 162 -19.54 6.75 -24.64
C GLU A 162 -18.93 5.34 -24.61
N ASN A 163 -18.51 4.88 -23.43
CA ASN A 163 -17.94 3.55 -23.23
C ASN A 163 -18.52 2.90 -21.96
N PRO A 164 -19.54 2.04 -22.07
CA PRO A 164 -20.21 1.43 -20.91
C PRO A 164 -19.33 0.49 -20.06
N HIS A 165 -18.26 -0.05 -20.65
CA HIS A 165 -17.36 -1.02 -20.02
C HIS A 165 -15.89 -0.68 -20.32
N PRO A 166 -15.37 0.46 -19.82
CA PRO A 166 -14.03 0.90 -20.16
C PRO A 166 -12.99 -0.05 -19.55
N ASP A 167 -12.08 -0.53 -20.40
CA ASP A 167 -10.87 -1.24 -20.00
C ASP A 167 -9.71 -0.22 -20.03
N PRO A 168 -9.18 0.23 -18.89
CA PRO A 168 -8.12 1.24 -18.85
C PRO A 168 -6.80 0.75 -19.48
N SER A 169 -6.63 -0.56 -19.73
CA SER A 169 -5.47 -1.09 -20.46
C SER A 169 -5.59 -0.94 -21.98
N ARG A 170 -6.78 -0.60 -22.50
CA ARG A 170 -7.09 -0.54 -23.94
C ARG A 170 -7.72 0.78 -24.39
N ALA A 171 -8.58 1.36 -23.56
CA ALA A 171 -9.33 2.57 -23.85
C ALA A 171 -8.63 3.79 -23.23
N ALA A 172 -8.57 4.88 -23.99
CA ALA A 172 -8.12 6.16 -23.46
C ALA A 172 -9.25 6.83 -22.66
N PRO A 173 -8.94 7.51 -21.54
CA PRO A 173 -9.93 8.26 -20.77
C PRO A 173 -10.39 9.52 -21.51
N LEU A 174 -11.59 9.99 -21.19
CA LEU A 174 -12.12 11.23 -21.76
C LEU A 174 -11.54 12.45 -21.04
N TYR A 175 -11.42 12.39 -19.72
CA TYR A 175 -10.84 13.45 -18.89
C TYR A 175 -9.63 12.95 -18.11
N ILE A 176 -8.60 13.79 -18.03
CA ILE A 176 -7.36 13.53 -17.28
C ILE A 176 -7.04 14.73 -16.40
N THR A 177 -6.62 14.46 -15.16
CA THR A 177 -5.96 15.44 -14.29
C THR A 177 -4.81 14.77 -13.54
N GLN A 178 -4.02 15.55 -12.80
CA GLN A 178 -2.98 15.05 -11.91
C GLN A 178 -3.26 15.51 -10.46
N PRO A 179 -2.96 14.67 -9.46
CA PRO A 179 -3.06 15.08 -8.07
C PRO A 179 -1.97 16.10 -7.71
N ASP A 180 -2.21 16.88 -6.66
CA ASP A 180 -1.17 17.69 -6.02
C ASP A 180 -0.16 16.82 -5.23
N ALA A 181 0.86 17.46 -4.66
CA ALA A 181 1.88 16.79 -3.86
C ALA A 181 1.34 16.11 -2.58
N GLN A 182 0.09 16.38 -2.20
CA GLN A 182 -0.59 15.73 -1.08
C GLN A 182 -1.54 14.64 -1.54
N GLY A 183 -1.70 14.39 -2.85
CA GLY A 183 -2.63 13.38 -3.39
C GLY A 183 -4.04 13.90 -3.67
N ARG A 184 -4.34 15.20 -3.49
CA ARG A 184 -5.67 15.74 -3.82
C ARG A 184 -5.78 15.99 -5.31
N PHE A 185 -6.90 15.64 -5.91
CA PHE A 185 -7.15 15.89 -7.33
C PHE A 185 -8.50 16.57 -7.55
N GLN A 186 -8.62 17.22 -8.70
CA GLN A 186 -9.88 17.77 -9.17
C GLN A 186 -9.99 17.67 -10.69
N LEU A 187 -11.07 17.07 -11.14
CA LEU A 187 -11.56 17.13 -12.52
C LEU A 187 -12.62 18.24 -12.58
N ARG A 188 -12.52 19.15 -13.56
CA ARG A 188 -13.45 20.27 -13.75
C ARG A 188 -13.98 20.28 -15.18
N TYR A 189 -15.14 20.93 -15.37
CA TYR A 189 -15.80 21.09 -16.65
C TYR A 189 -16.14 19.75 -17.33
N LEU A 190 -16.60 18.80 -16.52
CA LEU A 190 -17.09 17.51 -17.00
C LEU A 190 -18.52 17.67 -17.50
N SER A 191 -18.86 16.93 -18.56
CA SER A 191 -20.26 16.77 -18.97
C SER A 191 -21.09 16.22 -17.81
N LEU A 192 -22.39 16.50 -17.80
CA LEU A 192 -23.31 15.92 -16.83
C LEU A 192 -23.65 14.48 -17.25
N SER A 193 -22.78 13.55 -16.89
CA SER A 193 -22.88 12.13 -17.21
C SER A 193 -22.51 11.23 -16.02
N ARG A 194 -22.49 9.92 -16.25
CA ARG A 194 -21.97 8.92 -15.31
C ARG A 194 -20.52 8.58 -15.68
N PHE A 195 -19.62 8.74 -14.73
CA PHE A 195 -18.18 8.52 -14.93
C PHE A 195 -17.67 7.33 -14.13
N ARG A 196 -16.81 6.55 -14.77
CA ARG A 196 -15.92 5.62 -14.08
C ARG A 196 -14.55 6.25 -13.93
N VAL A 197 -14.06 6.28 -12.70
CA VAL A 197 -12.82 6.98 -12.34
C VAL A 197 -11.77 5.99 -11.86
N PHE A 198 -10.54 6.17 -12.34
CA PHE A 198 -9.36 5.45 -11.90
C PHE A 198 -8.23 6.43 -11.60
N ALA A 199 -7.40 6.13 -10.61
CA ALA A 199 -6.07 6.73 -10.48
C ALA A 199 -5.07 5.75 -11.10
N VAL A 200 -4.27 6.17 -12.07
CA VAL A 200 -3.34 5.29 -12.79
C VAL A 200 -1.95 5.89 -12.74
N GLN A 201 -0.97 5.09 -12.36
CA GLN A 201 0.43 5.42 -12.57
C GLN A 201 0.78 5.12 -14.03
N ASP A 202 0.91 6.16 -14.86
CA ASP A 202 1.27 6.01 -16.27
C ASP A 202 2.78 6.26 -16.41
N ARG A 203 3.58 5.26 -16.02
CA ARG A 203 5.03 5.43 -15.86
C ARG A 203 5.73 5.54 -17.23
N ASP A 204 5.22 4.82 -18.23
CA ASP A 204 5.78 4.84 -19.58
C ASP A 204 5.11 5.88 -20.51
N HIS A 205 4.14 6.65 -19.98
CA HIS A 205 3.46 7.76 -20.65
C HIS A 205 2.76 7.31 -21.95
N ASN A 206 2.24 6.09 -21.96
CA ASN A 206 1.58 5.52 -23.13
C ASN A 206 0.05 5.73 -23.11
N GLY A 207 -0.49 6.31 -22.02
CA GLY A 207 -1.92 6.58 -21.85
C GLY A 207 -2.78 5.33 -21.67
N ARG A 208 -2.19 4.22 -21.21
CA ARG A 208 -2.85 2.93 -20.95
C ARG A 208 -2.30 2.29 -19.69
N TYR A 209 -3.17 1.65 -18.94
CA TYR A 209 -2.79 0.93 -17.73
C TYR A 209 -2.05 -0.38 -18.05
N GLY A 210 -0.79 -0.47 -17.64
CA GLY A 210 0.05 -1.67 -17.69
C GLY A 210 -0.06 -2.52 -16.43
N ALA A 211 -0.91 -3.55 -16.49
CA ALA A 211 -1.09 -4.52 -15.39
C ALA A 211 0.26 -5.11 -14.92
N GLN A 212 0.39 -5.41 -13.61
CA GLN A 212 1.60 -5.91 -12.93
C GLN A 212 2.78 -4.93 -12.82
N SER A 213 2.89 -3.93 -13.70
CA SER A 213 4.00 -2.97 -13.68
C SER A 213 3.64 -1.58 -13.19
N GLU A 214 2.36 -1.24 -13.23
CA GLU A 214 1.83 0.06 -12.88
C GLU A 214 0.80 -0.07 -11.76
N ALA A 215 0.76 0.93 -10.88
CA ALA A 215 -0.24 0.99 -9.84
C ALA A 215 -1.55 1.60 -10.36
N ILE A 216 -2.68 1.08 -9.86
CA ILE A 216 -4.02 1.60 -10.13
C ILE A 216 -4.81 1.70 -8.82
N GLY A 217 -5.62 2.76 -8.71
CA GLY A 217 -6.65 2.94 -7.69
C GLY A 217 -8.02 2.92 -8.35
N VAL A 218 -8.90 2.03 -7.91
CA VAL A 218 -10.24 1.85 -8.45
C VAL A 218 -11.25 2.62 -7.59
N ALA A 219 -12.16 3.36 -8.21
CA ALA A 219 -13.23 4.04 -7.47
C ALA A 219 -14.20 3.05 -6.82
N SER A 220 -14.73 3.43 -5.65
CA SER A 220 -15.71 2.61 -4.94
C SER A 220 -17.13 2.67 -5.53
N TRP A 221 -17.37 3.52 -6.53
CA TRP A 221 -18.59 3.60 -7.32
C TRP A 221 -18.36 4.38 -8.63
N ASP A 222 -19.30 4.27 -9.57
CA ASP A 222 -19.37 5.17 -10.71
C ASP A 222 -20.06 6.48 -10.30
N VAL A 223 -19.43 7.63 -10.58
CA VAL A 223 -19.89 8.96 -10.16
C VAL A 223 -20.94 9.48 -11.13
N LEU A 224 -22.15 9.78 -10.65
CA LEU A 224 -23.19 10.42 -11.47
C LEU A 224 -23.19 11.93 -11.25
N LEU A 225 -23.00 12.70 -12.33
CA LEU A 225 -23.15 14.15 -12.35
C LEU A 225 -24.44 14.53 -13.09
N THR A 226 -25.26 15.33 -12.44
CA THR A 226 -26.56 15.79 -12.95
C THR A 226 -26.70 17.30 -12.76
N ALA A 227 -27.75 17.90 -13.30
CA ALA A 227 -27.97 19.35 -13.16
C ALA A 227 -28.23 19.76 -11.69
N ASP A 228 -28.84 18.87 -10.89
CA ASP A 228 -29.08 19.06 -9.46
C ASP A 228 -27.85 18.72 -8.59
N ARG A 229 -26.96 17.84 -9.08
CA ARG A 229 -25.70 17.47 -8.42
C ARG A 229 -24.54 17.53 -9.42
N PRO A 230 -24.10 18.74 -9.83
CA PRO A 230 -23.02 18.88 -10.81
C PRO A 230 -21.64 18.65 -10.19
N SER A 231 -21.53 18.50 -8.88
CA SER A 231 -20.26 18.31 -8.18
C SER A 231 -20.32 17.09 -7.27
N HIS A 232 -19.24 16.32 -7.28
CA HIS A 232 -19.00 15.22 -6.35
C HIS A 232 -17.65 15.43 -5.64
N THR A 233 -17.63 15.22 -4.33
CA THR A 233 -16.43 15.33 -3.47
C THR A 233 -16.15 14.00 -2.79
N ASP A 234 -15.00 13.90 -2.12
CA ASP A 234 -14.65 12.75 -1.27
C ASP A 234 -14.56 11.41 -2.01
N LEU A 235 -14.18 11.46 -3.30
CA LEU A 235 -13.83 10.27 -4.07
C LEU A 235 -12.42 9.79 -3.68
N PHE A 236 -12.34 8.78 -2.84
CA PHE A 236 -11.06 8.24 -2.37
C PHE A 236 -10.60 7.06 -3.21
N LEU A 237 -9.33 7.08 -3.62
CA LEU A 237 -8.71 6.07 -4.48
C LEU A 237 -7.46 5.55 -3.77
N GLN A 238 -7.36 4.25 -3.54
CA GLN A 238 -6.18 3.65 -2.94
C GLN A 238 -5.32 2.96 -4.00
N MET A 239 -4.11 3.44 -4.22
CA MET A 239 -3.21 2.89 -5.22
C MET A 239 -2.64 1.53 -4.79
N ALA A 240 -2.55 0.61 -5.74
CA ALA A 240 -1.72 -0.60 -5.64
C ALA A 240 -1.32 -1.09 -7.02
N VAL A 241 -0.17 -1.77 -7.09
CA VAL A 241 0.12 -2.65 -8.22
C VAL A 241 -0.77 -3.88 -8.06
N MET A 242 -1.63 -4.13 -9.03
CA MET A 242 -2.50 -5.31 -9.00
C MET A 242 -1.70 -6.54 -9.37
N ASP A 243 -1.79 -7.56 -8.52
CA ASP A 243 -1.41 -8.90 -8.93
C ASP A 243 -2.43 -9.42 -9.94
N THR A 244 -1.95 -9.98 -11.03
CA THR A 244 -2.79 -10.62 -12.07
C THR A 244 -2.24 -11.98 -12.47
N THR A 245 -1.18 -12.47 -11.82
CA THR A 245 -0.63 -13.79 -12.06
C THR A 245 -1.29 -14.81 -11.16
N THR A 246 -1.74 -15.92 -11.72
CA THR A 246 -2.21 -17.04 -10.89
C THR A 246 -1.00 -17.75 -10.26
N PRO A 247 -1.08 -18.15 -8.98
CA PRO A 247 0.02 -18.81 -8.30
C PRO A 247 0.37 -20.16 -8.93
N ARG A 248 1.66 -20.48 -8.97
CA ARG A 248 2.20 -21.72 -9.56
C ARG A 248 3.12 -22.46 -8.61
N LEU A 249 3.04 -23.79 -8.62
CA LEU A 249 3.97 -24.69 -7.96
C LEU A 249 5.25 -24.77 -8.78
N VAL A 250 6.33 -24.19 -8.24
CA VAL A 250 7.62 -23.99 -8.92
C VAL A 250 8.62 -25.09 -8.56
N ALA A 251 8.63 -25.57 -7.31
CA ALA A 251 9.54 -26.61 -6.85
C ALA A 251 8.90 -27.51 -5.79
N ALA A 252 9.42 -28.74 -5.69
CA ALA A 252 9.21 -29.62 -4.55
C ALA A 252 10.54 -30.29 -4.19
N PHE A 253 10.86 -30.43 -2.90
CA PHE A 253 12.06 -31.12 -2.45
C PHE A 253 11.85 -31.76 -1.07
N ALA A 254 12.57 -32.85 -0.81
CA ALA A 254 12.51 -33.57 0.47
C ALA A 254 13.74 -33.24 1.35
N PRO A 255 13.66 -32.29 2.29
CA PRO A 255 14.79 -31.97 3.17
C PRO A 255 15.17 -33.12 4.10
N ASN A 256 14.21 -33.98 4.47
CA ASN A 256 14.40 -35.16 5.31
C ASN A 256 13.36 -36.24 4.96
N GLN A 257 13.45 -37.40 5.60
CA GLN A 257 12.68 -38.60 5.24
C GLN A 257 11.17 -38.50 5.49
N ARG A 258 10.68 -37.47 6.19
CA ARG A 258 9.26 -37.28 6.53
C ARG A 258 8.75 -35.88 6.18
N GLN A 259 9.49 -35.14 5.37
CA GLN A 259 9.13 -33.78 5.01
C GLN A 259 9.32 -33.57 3.52
N VAL A 260 8.36 -32.86 2.92
CA VAL A 260 8.41 -32.35 1.55
C VAL A 260 8.07 -30.87 1.62
N ASP A 261 8.95 -30.04 1.11
CA ASP A 261 8.73 -28.61 0.99
C ASP A 261 8.32 -28.28 -0.44
N LEU A 262 7.22 -27.55 -0.58
CA LEU A 262 6.73 -27.02 -1.85
C LEU A 262 7.03 -25.53 -1.93
N GLN A 263 7.46 -25.06 -3.10
CA GLN A 263 7.70 -23.64 -3.36
C GLN A 263 6.75 -23.15 -4.44
N PHE A 264 6.06 -22.05 -4.15
CA PHE A 264 5.18 -21.36 -5.09
C PHE A 264 5.88 -20.20 -5.82
N SER A 265 5.26 -19.65 -6.87
CA SER A 265 5.73 -18.45 -7.58
C SER A 265 5.66 -17.19 -6.72
N GLU A 266 4.79 -17.20 -5.72
CA GLU A 266 4.40 -16.05 -4.90
C GLU A 266 3.83 -16.50 -3.56
N LYS A 267 3.41 -15.55 -2.72
CA LYS A 267 2.89 -15.81 -1.38
C LYS A 267 1.47 -16.35 -1.44
N MET A 268 1.25 -17.52 -0.85
CA MET A 268 -0.07 -18.12 -0.75
C MET A 268 -0.83 -17.57 0.48
N ALA A 269 -2.15 -17.37 0.34
CA ALA A 269 -3.04 -17.20 1.48
C ALA A 269 -3.49 -18.55 2.05
N HIS A 270 -3.82 -19.49 1.15
CA HIS A 270 -4.19 -20.84 1.53
C HIS A 270 -3.86 -21.83 0.41
N VAL A 271 -3.64 -23.08 0.78
CA VAL A 271 -3.38 -24.17 -0.16
C VAL A 271 -4.34 -25.31 0.16
N GLY A 272 -4.99 -25.83 -0.87
CA GLY A 272 -5.88 -26.96 -0.74
C GLY A 272 -5.16 -28.29 -0.49
N PRO A 273 -5.90 -29.41 -0.45
CA PRO A 273 -5.29 -30.72 -0.30
C PRO A 273 -4.37 -31.04 -1.48
N LEU A 274 -3.22 -31.63 -1.17
CA LEU A 274 -2.23 -32.10 -2.14
C LEU A 274 -2.15 -33.62 -2.11
N THR A 275 -1.84 -34.24 -3.25
CA THR A 275 -1.56 -35.68 -3.34
C THR A 275 -0.13 -35.90 -3.77
N ILE A 276 0.53 -36.92 -3.20
CA ILE A 276 1.88 -37.32 -3.58
C ILE A 276 1.84 -38.78 -4.02
N THR A 277 2.27 -39.08 -5.24
CA THR A 277 2.24 -40.43 -5.81
C THR A 277 3.61 -40.84 -6.36
N ALA A 278 3.83 -42.14 -6.52
CA ALA A 278 4.99 -42.70 -7.20
C ALA A 278 4.55 -43.91 -8.04
N GLY A 279 4.07 -43.64 -9.25
CA GLY A 279 3.33 -44.63 -10.05
C GLY A 279 1.91 -44.78 -9.51
N GLU A 280 1.50 -46.01 -9.19
CA GLU A 280 0.20 -46.30 -8.57
C GLU A 280 0.21 -46.15 -7.05
N ASP A 281 1.39 -46.11 -6.42
CA ASP A 281 1.52 -45.94 -4.98
C ASP A 281 1.28 -44.48 -4.58
N THR A 282 0.58 -44.28 -3.46
CA THR A 282 0.43 -42.96 -2.82
C THR A 282 1.39 -42.86 -1.63
N LEU A 283 2.04 -41.71 -1.45
CA LEU A 283 2.76 -41.36 -0.23
C LEU A 283 1.81 -40.53 0.67
N PRO A 284 1.31 -41.08 1.79
CA PRO A 284 0.41 -40.36 2.68
C PRO A 284 1.03 -39.06 3.23
N VAL A 285 0.29 -37.97 3.06
CA VAL A 285 0.55 -36.66 3.68
C VAL A 285 -0.19 -36.64 5.02
N LEU A 286 0.56 -36.51 6.11
CA LEU A 286 0.03 -36.51 7.48
C LEU A 286 -0.49 -35.12 7.87
N SER A 287 0.17 -34.07 7.40
CA SER A 287 -0.21 -32.68 7.65
C SER A 287 0.50 -31.76 6.66
N SER A 288 -0.05 -30.59 6.39
CA SER A 288 0.65 -29.51 5.69
C SER A 288 0.30 -28.14 6.28
N PHE A 289 1.23 -27.21 6.19
CA PHE A 289 1.01 -25.82 6.59
C PHE A 289 1.88 -24.87 5.77
N LEU A 290 1.40 -23.65 5.54
CA LEU A 290 2.20 -22.58 4.95
C LEU A 290 3.20 -22.04 5.97
N ASP A 291 4.41 -21.74 5.54
CA ASP A 291 5.40 -21.09 6.40
C ASP A 291 4.90 -19.70 6.83
N GLY A 292 4.79 -19.48 8.14
CA GLY A 292 4.23 -18.25 8.68
C GLY A 292 5.10 -16.99 8.52
N GLN A 293 6.36 -17.13 8.08
CA GLN A 293 7.26 -16.02 7.77
C GLN A 293 7.43 -15.83 6.25
N ASN A 294 7.36 -16.93 5.50
CA ASN A 294 7.51 -16.95 4.05
C ASN A 294 6.48 -17.88 3.41
N PRO A 295 5.21 -17.44 3.26
CA PRO A 295 4.12 -18.27 2.73
C PRO A 295 4.22 -18.58 1.22
N ILE A 296 5.40 -18.34 0.63
CA ILE A 296 5.81 -18.95 -0.65
C ILE A 296 6.12 -20.44 -0.46
N LEU A 297 6.45 -20.86 0.77
CA LEU A 297 6.78 -22.23 1.11
C LEU A 297 5.60 -22.89 1.84
N LEU A 298 5.31 -24.14 1.44
CA LEU A 298 4.43 -25.04 2.19
C LEU A 298 5.24 -26.24 2.65
N HIS A 299 5.11 -26.56 3.93
CA HIS A 299 5.73 -27.72 4.54
C HIS A 299 4.71 -28.84 4.65
N ALA A 300 4.95 -29.96 3.97
CA ALA A 300 4.14 -31.17 4.06
C ALA A 300 4.91 -32.26 4.84
N ARG A 301 4.28 -32.77 5.90
CA ARG A 301 4.78 -33.93 6.64
C ARG A 301 4.22 -35.20 6.03
N THR A 302 5.07 -36.18 5.79
CA THR A 302 4.70 -37.46 5.18
C THR A 302 5.01 -38.61 6.13
N VAL A 303 4.54 -39.81 5.79
CA VAL A 303 5.19 -41.03 6.28
C VAL A 303 6.62 -41.16 5.71
N ASP A 304 7.37 -42.16 6.16
CA ASP A 304 8.74 -42.37 5.69
C ASP A 304 8.78 -42.54 4.16
N GLN A 305 9.60 -41.71 3.53
CA GLN A 305 9.84 -41.72 2.09
C GLN A 305 10.84 -42.83 1.72
N THR A 306 10.70 -43.35 0.50
CA THR A 306 11.73 -44.22 -0.09
C THR A 306 12.85 -43.36 -0.67
N THR A 307 14.09 -43.64 -0.29
CA THR A 307 15.28 -42.88 -0.72
C THR A 307 15.48 -42.96 -2.23
N GLU A 308 15.75 -41.82 -2.87
CA GLU A 308 15.95 -41.65 -4.32
C GLU A 308 14.75 -42.06 -5.20
N ARG A 309 13.61 -42.43 -4.60
CA ARG A 309 12.38 -42.72 -5.35
C ARG A 309 11.79 -41.42 -5.89
N ASN A 310 11.39 -41.43 -7.16
CA ASN A 310 10.70 -40.30 -7.78
C ASN A 310 9.25 -40.27 -7.33
N TYR A 311 8.84 -39.14 -6.75
CA TYR A 311 7.47 -38.83 -6.39
C TYR A 311 6.95 -37.66 -7.22
N THR A 312 5.65 -37.63 -7.47
CA THR A 312 4.94 -36.53 -8.13
C THR A 312 3.96 -35.92 -7.14
N VAL A 313 4.10 -34.63 -6.88
CA VAL A 313 3.12 -33.82 -6.16
C VAL A 313 2.06 -33.36 -7.16
N SER A 314 0.78 -33.50 -6.82
CA SER A 314 -0.33 -32.95 -7.59
C SER A 314 -1.17 -32.02 -6.69
N LEU A 315 -1.45 -30.82 -7.20
CA LEU A 315 -2.19 -29.77 -6.50
C LEU A 315 -3.16 -29.09 -7.45
N ALA A 316 -4.44 -29.06 -7.08
CA ALA A 316 -5.50 -28.45 -7.91
C ALA A 316 -6.06 -27.14 -7.32
N HIS A 317 -5.80 -26.86 -6.04
CA HIS A 317 -6.45 -25.76 -5.33
C HIS A 317 -5.47 -25.02 -4.43
N GLY A 318 -5.56 -23.70 -4.42
CA GLY A 318 -4.82 -22.79 -3.57
C GLY A 318 -4.93 -21.39 -4.14
N CYS A 319 -4.90 -20.36 -3.29
CA CYS A 319 -4.97 -18.97 -3.73
C CYS A 319 -3.89 -18.13 -3.04
N ASP A 320 -3.44 -17.10 -3.74
CA ASP A 320 -2.49 -16.11 -3.24
C ASP A 320 -3.16 -15.14 -2.23
N GLN A 321 -2.39 -14.16 -1.77
CA GLN A 321 -2.89 -13.11 -0.87
C GLN A 321 -3.82 -12.09 -1.57
N SER A 322 -3.84 -12.06 -2.90
CA SER A 322 -4.68 -11.18 -3.71
C SER A 322 -6.02 -11.83 -4.08
N GLY A 323 -6.22 -13.11 -3.76
CA GLY A 323 -7.43 -13.88 -4.07
C GLY A 323 -7.38 -14.60 -5.43
N LEU A 324 -6.27 -14.54 -6.15
CA LEU A 324 -6.04 -15.29 -7.38
C LEU A 324 -5.74 -16.75 -7.06
N CYS A 325 -6.50 -17.65 -7.67
CA CYS A 325 -6.44 -19.07 -7.38
C CYS A 325 -5.80 -19.86 -8.52
N ILE A 326 -5.19 -20.99 -8.16
CA ILE A 326 -4.78 -22.04 -9.09
C ILE A 326 -6.00 -22.45 -9.92
N ASP A 327 -5.88 -22.32 -11.24
CA ASP A 327 -6.96 -22.52 -12.21
C ASP A 327 -6.93 -23.89 -12.90
N SER A 328 -5.87 -24.65 -12.68
CA SER A 328 -5.59 -25.92 -13.35
C SER A 328 -4.72 -26.83 -12.48
N LEU A 329 -4.78 -28.15 -12.73
CA LEU A 329 -3.98 -29.12 -11.99
C LEU A 329 -2.49 -28.88 -12.23
N GLN A 330 -1.74 -28.65 -11.15
CA GLN A 330 -0.29 -28.47 -11.19
C GLN A 330 0.41 -29.72 -10.70
N GLN A 331 1.49 -30.10 -11.37
CA GLN A 331 2.29 -31.28 -11.03
C GLN A 331 3.77 -30.97 -11.06
N ILE A 332 4.50 -31.48 -10.06
CA ILE A 332 5.96 -31.40 -10.01
C ILE A 332 6.56 -32.64 -9.36
N THR A 333 7.76 -33.01 -9.80
CA THR A 333 8.46 -34.19 -9.30
C THR A 333 9.55 -33.82 -8.29
N PHE A 334 9.78 -34.72 -7.33
CA PHE A 334 10.91 -34.65 -6.41
C PHE A 334 11.46 -36.05 -6.10
N LYS A 335 12.67 -36.11 -5.56
CA LYS A 335 13.29 -37.35 -5.08
C LYS A 335 13.10 -37.50 -3.58
N GLY A 336 12.64 -38.67 -3.15
CA GLY A 336 12.47 -39.01 -1.74
C GLY A 336 13.81 -39.07 -1.00
N SER A 337 13.77 -38.72 0.28
CA SER A 337 14.95 -38.70 1.16
C SER A 337 14.86 -39.81 2.21
N GLY A 338 16.00 -40.41 2.58
CA GLY A 338 16.12 -41.30 3.75
C GLY A 338 16.83 -40.64 4.93
N ARG A 339 17.05 -39.31 4.87
CA ARG A 339 17.83 -38.59 5.89
C ARG A 339 16.95 -38.29 7.09
N PRO A 340 17.34 -38.65 8.32
CA PRO A 340 16.59 -38.27 9.50
C PRO A 340 16.65 -36.75 9.73
N ASP A 341 15.58 -36.18 10.28
CA ASP A 341 15.56 -34.77 10.69
C ASP A 341 16.32 -34.59 12.00
N THR A 342 17.50 -33.98 11.93
CA THR A 342 18.37 -33.68 13.08
C THR A 342 18.40 -32.18 13.42
N ALA A 343 17.69 -31.35 12.66
CA ALA A 343 17.68 -29.92 12.87
C ALA A 343 16.80 -29.56 14.07
N ARG A 344 17.39 -28.95 15.08
CA ARG A 344 16.67 -28.52 16.29
C ARG A 344 15.84 -27.25 16.05
N PRO A 345 14.63 -27.13 16.59
CA PRO A 345 13.84 -25.89 16.54
C PRO A 345 14.53 -24.78 17.32
N ARG A 346 14.35 -23.52 16.90
CA ARG A 346 14.84 -22.32 17.61
C ARG A 346 13.68 -21.37 17.86
N TYR A 347 13.76 -20.60 18.94
CA TYR A 347 12.94 -19.41 19.14
C TYR A 347 13.22 -18.35 18.06
N VAL A 348 12.17 -17.74 17.51
CA VAL A 348 12.25 -16.65 16.52
C VAL A 348 11.86 -15.33 17.17
N SER A 349 10.63 -15.24 17.67
CA SER A 349 10.08 -14.00 18.19
C SER A 349 8.94 -14.24 19.17
N MET A 350 8.62 -13.20 19.94
CA MET A 350 7.50 -13.17 20.85
C MET A 350 6.80 -11.80 20.78
N MET A 351 5.47 -11.81 20.84
CA MET A 351 4.65 -10.62 21.09
C MET A 351 3.75 -10.88 22.32
N PRO A 352 3.70 -9.97 23.30
CA PRO A 352 4.58 -8.82 23.51
C PRO A 352 6.06 -9.20 23.55
N ARG A 353 6.95 -8.29 23.14
CA ARG A 353 8.39 -8.58 23.06
C ARG A 353 8.98 -8.87 24.45
N ASP A 354 10.01 -9.70 24.47
CA ASP A 354 10.80 -9.93 25.69
C ASP A 354 11.31 -8.60 26.28
N SER A 355 11.29 -8.52 27.61
CA SER A 355 11.61 -7.35 28.42
C SER A 355 10.73 -6.12 28.20
N SER A 356 9.58 -6.25 27.51
CA SER A 356 8.59 -5.18 27.40
C SER A 356 8.10 -4.75 28.77
N ARG A 357 8.04 -3.43 29.00
CA ARG A 357 7.61 -2.85 30.28
C ARG A 357 6.20 -2.27 30.25
N THR A 358 5.59 -2.27 29.07
CA THR A 358 4.32 -1.60 28.80
C THR A 358 3.29 -2.59 28.28
N VAL A 359 3.18 -3.76 28.90
CA VAL A 359 2.27 -4.81 28.43
C VAL A 359 0.86 -4.58 29.00
N PRO A 360 -0.19 -4.56 28.18
CA PRO A 360 -1.58 -4.55 28.65
C PRO A 360 -1.89 -5.77 29.52
N TRP A 361 -2.83 -5.66 30.46
CA TRP A 361 -3.18 -6.79 31.34
C TRP A 361 -3.95 -7.90 30.62
N ASP A 362 -4.63 -7.59 29.52
CA ASP A 362 -5.37 -8.52 28.66
C ASP A 362 -4.52 -9.06 27.51
N ALA A 363 -3.20 -8.88 27.57
CA ALA A 363 -2.29 -9.26 26.50
C ALA A 363 -2.34 -10.75 26.17
N VAL A 364 -2.38 -11.03 24.86
CA VAL A 364 -2.24 -12.36 24.27
C VAL A 364 -0.78 -12.60 23.92
N PHE A 365 -0.25 -13.77 24.25
CA PHE A 365 1.15 -14.11 24.02
C PHE A 365 1.31 -14.95 22.77
N HIS A 366 2.02 -14.43 21.78
CA HIS A 366 2.38 -15.12 20.55
C HIS A 366 3.87 -15.45 20.57
N ILE A 367 4.24 -16.72 20.44
CA ILE A 367 5.64 -17.19 20.39
C ILE A 367 5.83 -17.96 19.09
N ARG A 368 6.84 -17.58 18.30
CA ARG A 368 7.18 -18.21 17.03
C ARG A 368 8.49 -18.98 17.08
N PHE A 369 8.52 -20.10 16.39
CA PHE A 369 9.66 -21.01 16.28
C PHE A 369 10.08 -21.20 14.82
N THR A 370 11.28 -21.72 14.58
CA THR A 370 11.78 -21.98 13.22
C THR A 370 11.27 -23.29 12.60
N LYS A 371 10.61 -24.15 13.36
CA LYS A 371 10.11 -25.47 12.93
C LYS A 371 8.78 -25.78 13.61
N ALA A 372 8.02 -26.69 13.01
CA ALA A 372 6.78 -27.20 13.56
C ALA A 372 7.02 -27.88 14.92
N MET A 373 6.35 -27.38 15.95
CA MET A 373 6.51 -27.85 17.33
C MET A 373 5.58 -29.02 17.64
N ASP A 374 5.98 -29.87 18.59
CA ASP A 374 5.06 -30.84 19.18
C ASP A 374 4.16 -30.12 20.19
N GLU A 375 2.90 -29.91 19.82
CA GLU A 375 1.93 -29.14 20.61
C GLU A 375 1.75 -29.68 22.03
N LYS A 376 1.77 -31.01 22.18
CA LYS A 376 1.66 -31.66 23.49
C LYS A 376 2.85 -31.31 24.37
N SER A 377 4.08 -31.40 23.86
CA SER A 377 5.28 -31.03 24.61
C SER A 377 5.25 -29.56 25.03
N LEU A 378 4.72 -28.67 24.20
CA LEU A 378 4.55 -27.26 24.54
C LEU A 378 3.51 -27.06 25.66
N ARG A 379 2.32 -27.66 25.54
CA ARG A 379 1.25 -27.57 26.56
C ARG A 379 1.71 -28.11 27.91
N ASP A 380 2.42 -29.24 27.91
CA ASP A 380 2.86 -29.92 29.14
C ASP A 380 3.95 -29.15 29.89
N HIS A 381 4.75 -28.32 29.19
CA HIS A 381 5.96 -27.70 29.77
C HIS A 381 5.97 -26.16 29.75
N PHE A 382 5.05 -25.51 29.06
CA PHE A 382 4.89 -24.06 29.13
C PHE A 382 4.49 -23.64 30.55
N SER A 383 5.17 -22.63 31.07
CA SER A 383 4.83 -22.03 32.36
C SER A 383 4.93 -20.52 32.30
N MET A 384 3.93 -19.85 32.86
CA MET A 384 3.93 -18.41 33.08
C MET A 384 3.66 -18.15 34.56
N HIS A 385 4.54 -17.37 35.19
CA HIS A 385 4.43 -17.03 36.61
C HIS A 385 4.63 -15.53 36.83
N ASP A 386 3.91 -14.99 37.80
CA ASP A 386 4.15 -13.63 38.26
C ASP A 386 5.37 -13.53 39.21
N SER A 387 5.72 -12.31 39.63
CA SER A 387 6.83 -12.07 40.56
C SER A 387 6.61 -12.64 41.97
N SER A 388 5.39 -13.02 42.33
CA SER A 388 5.01 -13.75 43.56
C SER A 388 5.03 -15.28 43.37
N ARG A 389 5.41 -15.77 42.18
CA ARG A 389 5.40 -17.18 41.76
C ARG A 389 4.00 -17.77 41.56
N SER A 390 2.95 -16.96 41.55
CA SER A 390 1.61 -17.41 41.18
C SER A 390 1.60 -17.80 39.71
N LYS A 391 1.06 -18.99 39.41
CA LYS A 391 0.93 -19.47 38.02
C LYS A 391 -0.21 -18.73 37.31
N VAL A 392 0.03 -18.36 36.06
CA VAL A 392 -0.99 -17.83 35.15
C VAL A 392 -1.53 -19.00 34.33
N GLU A 393 -2.81 -19.31 34.51
CA GLU A 393 -3.51 -20.28 33.69
C GLU A 393 -4.11 -19.60 32.45
N GLY A 394 -4.19 -20.35 31.36
CA GLY A 394 -4.70 -19.82 30.11
C GLY A 394 -4.96 -20.90 29.07
N GLU A 395 -5.54 -20.47 27.96
CA GLU A 395 -5.82 -21.29 26.80
C GLU A 395 -4.65 -21.26 25.82
N PHE A 396 -4.32 -22.41 25.24
CA PHE A 396 -3.35 -22.50 24.16
C PHE A 396 -4.04 -22.78 22.83
N SER A 397 -3.68 -22.00 21.82
CA SER A 397 -4.02 -22.23 20.42
C SER A 397 -2.76 -22.24 19.56
N PHE A 398 -2.85 -22.87 18.40
CA PHE A 398 -1.74 -23.01 17.45
C PHE A 398 -2.25 -22.56 16.08
N PRO A 399 -2.16 -21.25 15.75
CA PRO A 399 -2.58 -20.74 14.44
C PRO A 399 -1.90 -21.47 13.28
N ASP A 400 -0.64 -21.86 13.49
CA ASP A 400 0.10 -22.80 12.66
C ASP A 400 1.08 -23.60 13.55
N PRO A 401 1.65 -24.72 13.07
CA PRO A 401 2.53 -25.57 13.87
C PRO A 401 3.81 -24.90 14.40
N THR A 402 4.20 -23.74 13.87
CA THR A 402 5.37 -22.96 14.31
C THR A 402 5.02 -21.83 15.27
N HIS A 403 3.72 -21.60 15.52
CA HIS A 403 3.20 -20.47 16.27
C HIS A 403 2.38 -20.96 17.47
N LEU A 404 2.91 -20.76 18.67
CA LEU A 404 2.19 -20.90 19.93
C LEU A 404 1.47 -19.60 20.28
N GLN A 405 0.17 -19.66 20.53
CA GLN A 405 -0.60 -18.58 21.14
C GLN A 405 -1.09 -19.00 22.53
N PHE A 406 -0.91 -18.14 23.52
CA PHE A 406 -1.35 -18.33 24.90
C PHE A 406 -2.20 -17.13 25.37
N GLN A 407 -3.44 -17.40 25.73
CA GLN A 407 -4.42 -16.44 26.22
C GLN A 407 -4.67 -16.69 27.72
N PRO A 408 -4.25 -15.78 28.63
CA PRO A 408 -4.61 -15.89 30.04
C PRO A 408 -6.14 -15.94 30.24
N PHE A 409 -6.63 -16.81 31.13
CA PHE A 409 -8.06 -16.89 31.44
C PHE A 409 -8.58 -15.69 32.22
N GLN A 410 -7.69 -14.97 32.90
CA GLN A 410 -7.99 -13.78 33.69
C GLN A 410 -7.00 -12.68 33.29
N PRO A 411 -7.42 -11.40 33.36
CA PRO A 411 -6.49 -10.29 33.21
C PRO A 411 -5.29 -10.42 34.14
N LEU A 412 -4.10 -10.17 33.61
CA LEU A 412 -2.87 -10.14 34.37
C LEU A 412 -2.93 -9.01 35.41
N ALA A 413 -2.46 -9.26 36.63
CA ALA A 413 -2.27 -8.21 37.62
C ALA A 413 -1.41 -7.06 37.07
N GLU A 414 -1.79 -5.84 37.42
CA GLU A 414 -1.14 -4.60 37.00
C GLU A 414 0.25 -4.40 37.62
N ASN A 415 1.09 -3.61 36.93
CA ASN A 415 2.44 -3.23 37.37
C ASN A 415 3.29 -4.43 37.84
N ARG A 416 3.03 -5.62 37.28
CA ARG A 416 3.56 -6.89 37.75
C ARG A 416 4.54 -7.45 36.72
N LEU A 417 5.65 -7.95 37.22
CA LEU A 417 6.62 -8.68 36.40
C LEU A 417 6.16 -10.13 36.25
N TYR A 418 6.19 -10.65 35.03
CA TYR A 418 5.92 -12.04 34.70
C TYR A 418 7.12 -12.68 34.01
N HIS A 419 7.28 -13.98 34.24
CA HIS A 419 8.27 -14.83 33.61
C HIS A 419 7.55 -15.92 32.83
N ILE A 420 7.89 -16.07 31.55
CA ILE A 420 7.43 -17.15 30.68
C ILE A 420 8.61 -18.08 30.43
N THR A 421 8.45 -19.36 30.75
CA THR A 421 9.53 -20.35 30.74
C THR A 421 9.16 -21.55 29.88
N LEU A 422 10.12 -21.99 29.06
CA LEU A 422 10.06 -23.26 28.33
C LEU A 422 11.33 -24.07 28.66
N PRO A 423 11.22 -25.24 29.29
CA PRO A 423 12.35 -26.14 29.50
C PRO A 423 12.89 -26.64 28.15
N VAL A 424 14.08 -26.16 27.77
CA VAL A 424 14.68 -26.41 26.44
C VAL A 424 14.94 -27.90 26.17
N ASP A 425 15.12 -28.70 27.22
CA ASP A 425 15.33 -30.15 27.12
C ASP A 425 14.05 -30.98 26.99
N SER A 426 12.90 -30.41 27.36
CA SER A 426 11.61 -31.11 27.38
C SER A 426 10.71 -30.76 26.20
N VAL A 427 10.82 -29.52 25.71
CA VAL A 427 10.07 -29.02 24.56
C VAL A 427 10.72 -29.51 23.27
N LYS A 428 9.91 -30.06 22.35
CA LYS A 428 10.38 -30.72 21.14
C LYS A 428 9.64 -30.25 19.90
N ASP A 429 10.26 -30.43 18.74
CA ASP A 429 9.57 -30.36 17.45
C ASP A 429 8.75 -31.63 17.16
N ALA A 430 7.96 -31.59 16.09
CA ALA A 430 7.18 -32.73 15.61
C ALA A 430 8.02 -33.94 15.15
N SER A 431 9.35 -33.76 15.03
CA SER A 431 10.33 -34.81 14.73
C SER A 431 10.97 -35.40 15.99
N GLY A 432 10.76 -34.80 17.17
CA GLY A 432 11.34 -35.20 18.45
C GLY A 432 12.64 -34.49 18.83
N ASN A 433 13.12 -33.53 18.02
CA ASN A 433 14.32 -32.75 18.33
C ASN A 433 14.02 -31.69 19.39
N ARG A 434 14.89 -31.56 20.39
CA ARG A 434 14.75 -30.60 21.49
C ARG A 434 15.05 -29.17 21.06
N LEU A 435 14.43 -28.20 21.72
CA LEU A 435 14.67 -26.77 21.50
C LEU A 435 16.16 -26.43 21.59
N ALA A 436 16.71 -25.77 20.56
CA ALA A 436 18.14 -25.51 20.41
C ALA A 436 18.67 -24.44 21.37
N ASP A 437 17.79 -23.57 21.86
CA ASP A 437 18.11 -22.49 22.77
C ASP A 437 18.77 -23.00 24.06
N THR A 438 19.71 -22.23 24.60
CA THR A 438 20.38 -22.56 25.87
C THR A 438 19.49 -22.32 27.08
N LEU A 439 18.65 -21.29 27.02
CA LEU A 439 17.67 -20.96 28.04
C LEU A 439 16.49 -20.24 27.39
N PHE A 440 15.27 -20.67 27.74
CA PHE A 440 14.07 -19.93 27.37
C PHE A 440 13.39 -19.40 28.64
N VAL A 441 13.70 -18.16 28.99
CA VAL A 441 13.01 -17.39 30.02
C VAL A 441 12.77 -15.99 29.47
N LYS A 442 11.50 -15.64 29.23
CA LYS A 442 11.08 -14.32 28.76
C LYS A 442 10.45 -13.54 29.89
N LYS A 443 10.69 -12.23 29.92
CA LYS A 443 10.22 -11.33 30.98
C LYS A 443 9.31 -10.28 30.39
N ILE A 444 8.18 -10.03 31.01
CA ILE A 444 7.32 -8.90 30.65
C ILE A 444 6.86 -8.21 31.92
N LYS A 445 6.60 -6.91 31.83
CA LYS A 445 5.98 -6.16 32.92
C LYS A 445 4.70 -5.53 32.41
N THR A 446 3.60 -5.82 33.10
CA THR A 446 2.32 -5.18 32.84
C THR A 446 2.35 -3.73 33.26
N VAL A 447 1.59 -2.88 32.58
CA VAL A 447 1.37 -1.49 33.00
C VAL A 447 0.44 -1.39 34.21
N ALA A 448 0.36 -0.21 34.82
CA ALA A 448 -0.73 0.14 35.72
C ALA A 448 -2.01 0.46 34.92
N ALA A 449 -3.19 0.25 35.52
CA ALA A 449 -4.50 0.65 34.95
C ALA A 449 -4.48 2.05 34.38
N ASP A 450 -3.91 2.94 35.17
CA ASP A 450 -3.78 4.35 34.88
C ASP A 450 -2.71 4.69 33.83
N THR A 451 -2.09 3.72 33.16
CA THR A 451 -1.20 4.01 32.02
C THR A 451 -1.95 3.90 30.70
N LEU A 452 -2.96 3.04 30.64
CA LEU A 452 -3.75 2.84 29.43
C LEU A 452 -4.74 3.97 29.21
N SER A 453 -5.22 4.03 27.98
CA SER A 453 -6.17 5.01 27.50
C SER A 453 -7.15 4.36 26.54
N GLU A 454 -7.93 5.19 25.86
CA GLU A 454 -9.00 4.81 24.97
C GLU A 454 -8.92 5.65 23.69
N ILE A 455 -9.30 5.05 22.56
CA ILE A 455 -9.67 5.77 21.34
C ILE A 455 -11.13 5.45 21.06
N SER A 456 -12.00 6.46 20.97
CA SER A 456 -13.39 6.26 20.56
C SER A 456 -13.97 7.41 19.74
N GLY A 457 -15.07 7.09 19.06
CA GLY A 457 -15.83 8.01 18.23
C GLY A 457 -17.06 7.31 17.65
N THR A 458 -17.70 7.98 16.69
CA THR A 458 -18.88 7.48 15.99
C THR A 458 -18.61 7.42 14.49
N ILE A 459 -19.01 6.34 13.86
CA ILE A 459 -18.98 6.20 12.41
C ILE A 459 -20.38 6.46 11.85
N THR A 460 -20.45 7.37 10.88
CA THR A 460 -21.67 7.70 10.14
C THR A 460 -21.50 7.30 8.67
N ASP A 461 -22.62 6.95 8.03
CA ASP A 461 -22.67 6.56 6.62
C ASP A 461 -23.97 7.09 6.01
N GLN A 462 -23.87 7.88 4.94
CA GLN A 462 -25.04 8.43 4.27
C GLN A 462 -25.64 7.46 3.24
N ASP A 463 -24.89 6.42 2.85
CA ASP A 463 -25.40 5.39 1.95
C ASP A 463 -26.28 4.39 2.72
N ARG A 464 -27.60 4.59 2.61
CA ARG A 464 -28.60 3.70 3.23
C ARG A 464 -28.69 2.32 2.57
N SER A 465 -28.10 2.15 1.39
CA SER A 465 -28.08 0.87 0.67
C SER A 465 -26.85 0.02 1.00
N ALA A 466 -25.91 0.58 1.76
CA ALA A 466 -24.67 -0.07 2.14
C ALA A 466 -24.89 -1.38 2.92
N LYS A 467 -24.12 -2.40 2.54
CA LYS A 467 -24.08 -3.72 3.19
C LYS A 467 -22.70 -3.99 3.78
N GLY A 468 -22.59 -5.07 4.54
CA GLY A 468 -21.33 -5.48 5.13
C GLY A 468 -21.02 -4.78 6.45
N ASN A 469 -19.97 -5.25 7.14
CA ASN A 469 -19.53 -4.70 8.40
C ASN A 469 -18.64 -3.48 8.16
N ILE A 470 -18.38 -2.71 9.22
CA ILE A 470 -17.37 -1.64 9.19
C ILE A 470 -16.19 -2.10 10.03
N LEU A 471 -15.00 -2.09 9.46
CA LEU A 471 -13.77 -2.33 10.20
C LEU A 471 -13.11 -1.00 10.52
N VAL A 472 -12.74 -0.86 11.78
CA VAL A 472 -12.04 0.27 12.34
C VAL A 472 -10.67 -0.21 12.76
N GLN A 473 -9.62 0.47 12.30
CA GLN A 473 -8.25 0.14 12.63
C GLN A 473 -7.55 1.37 13.21
N ALA A 474 -7.02 1.23 14.43
CA ALA A 474 -6.07 2.18 15.00
C ALA A 474 -4.66 1.56 14.97
N ARG A 475 -3.74 2.16 14.23
CA ARG A 475 -2.34 1.71 14.12
C ARG A 475 -1.42 2.75 14.75
N SER A 476 -0.63 2.35 15.73
CA SER A 476 0.40 3.21 16.31
C SER A 476 1.59 3.34 15.36
N LEU A 477 2.25 4.50 15.39
CA LEU A 477 3.48 4.71 14.63
C LEU A 477 4.65 3.82 15.09
N GLU A 478 4.53 3.15 16.24
CA GLU A 478 5.49 2.17 16.77
C GLU A 478 5.15 0.72 16.39
N GLY A 479 4.03 0.50 15.68
CA GLY A 479 3.63 -0.80 15.11
C GLY A 479 2.57 -1.58 15.89
N ASN A 480 2.04 -1.05 17.00
CA ASN A 480 0.88 -1.66 17.65
C ASN A 480 -0.37 -1.45 16.78
N GLN A 481 -1.23 -2.46 16.67
CA GLN A 481 -2.46 -2.37 15.88
C GLN A 481 -3.65 -2.87 16.68
N TYR A 482 -4.73 -2.11 16.61
CA TYR A 482 -6.01 -2.40 17.23
C TYR A 482 -7.06 -2.44 16.12
N LEU A 483 -7.89 -3.48 16.11
CA LEU A 483 -8.92 -3.70 15.09
C LEU A 483 -10.25 -3.98 15.78
N GLN A 484 -11.31 -3.31 15.32
CA GLN A 484 -12.67 -3.54 15.78
C GLN A 484 -13.57 -3.63 14.57
N GLN A 485 -14.44 -4.63 14.56
CA GLN A 485 -15.48 -4.79 13.57
C GLN A 485 -16.82 -4.43 14.21
N ILE A 486 -17.58 -3.54 13.57
CA ILE A 486 -18.93 -3.15 13.99
C ILE A 486 -19.92 -3.50 12.87
N PRO A 487 -21.17 -3.88 13.20
CA PRO A 487 -22.13 -4.38 12.22
C PRO A 487 -22.69 -3.30 11.27
N GLY A 488 -22.44 -2.03 11.55
CA GLY A 488 -22.93 -0.90 10.77
C GLY A 488 -22.53 0.44 11.40
N PRO A 489 -23.07 1.57 10.91
CA PRO A 489 -22.78 2.89 11.46
C PRO A 489 -23.18 2.97 12.94
N GLY A 490 -22.33 3.55 13.77
CA GLY A 490 -22.49 3.54 15.21
C GLY A 490 -21.19 3.86 15.95
N PRO A 491 -21.21 3.78 17.30
CA PRO A 491 -20.04 4.03 18.11
C PRO A 491 -19.00 2.91 17.96
N TYR A 492 -17.72 3.28 18.02
CA TYR A 492 -16.60 2.36 18.15
C TYR A 492 -15.74 2.78 19.35
N ARG A 493 -15.02 1.82 19.93
CA ARG A 493 -14.20 2.03 21.12
C ARG A 493 -13.09 0.99 21.19
N PHE A 494 -11.85 1.49 21.20
CA PHE A 494 -10.70 0.71 21.62
C PHE A 494 -10.35 1.08 23.05
N GLU A 495 -10.48 0.10 23.95
CA GLU A 495 -10.01 0.21 25.33
C GLU A 495 -8.57 -0.29 25.44
N ASN A 496 -7.92 -0.03 26.57
CA ASN A 496 -6.60 -0.57 26.89
C ASN A 496 -5.50 -0.17 25.88
N ILE A 497 -5.65 1.01 25.26
CA ILE A 497 -4.70 1.56 24.30
C ILE A 497 -3.47 2.10 25.01
N LEU A 498 -2.28 1.76 24.50
CA LEU A 498 -1.03 2.35 24.99
C LEU A 498 -0.90 3.81 24.55
N PRO A 499 -0.34 4.71 25.38
CA PRO A 499 -0.02 6.07 24.95
C PRO A 499 0.88 6.07 23.71
N GLY A 500 0.64 7.00 22.80
CA GLY A 500 1.37 7.07 21.54
C GLY A 500 0.62 7.85 20.46
N SER A 501 1.21 7.89 19.27
CA SER A 501 0.61 8.49 18.08
C SER A 501 -0.02 7.41 17.22
N TYR A 502 -1.27 7.61 16.81
CA TYR A 502 -2.07 6.64 16.08
C TYR A 502 -2.64 7.21 14.78
N LEU A 503 -2.66 6.39 13.74
CA LEU A 503 -3.46 6.61 12.54
C LEU A 503 -4.73 5.78 12.64
N LEU A 504 -5.86 6.39 12.29
CA LEU A 504 -7.17 5.72 12.26
C LEU A 504 -7.59 5.52 10.80
N TYR A 505 -7.91 4.28 10.46
CA TYR A 505 -8.36 3.85 9.13
C TYR A 505 -9.67 3.08 9.27
N VAL A 506 -10.63 3.39 8.42
CA VAL A 506 -11.96 2.77 8.46
C VAL A 506 -12.33 2.33 7.05
N PHE A 507 -12.87 1.12 6.91
CA PHE A 507 -13.45 0.67 5.65
C PHE A 507 -14.72 -0.16 5.85
N ARG A 508 -15.55 -0.19 4.81
CA ARG A 508 -16.78 -0.98 4.73
C ARG A 508 -16.48 -2.29 4.01
N ASP A 509 -16.43 -3.37 4.77
CA ASP A 509 -16.22 -4.74 4.29
C ASP A 509 -17.51 -5.31 3.70
N GLN A 510 -17.73 -5.02 2.42
CA GLN A 510 -18.94 -5.35 1.67
C GLN A 510 -18.98 -6.82 1.29
N ASP A 511 -17.83 -7.45 1.09
CA ASP A 511 -17.73 -8.86 0.71
C ASP A 511 -17.61 -9.81 1.93
N GLY A 512 -17.32 -9.27 3.12
CA GLY A 512 -17.29 -10.01 4.38
C GLY A 512 -15.98 -10.75 4.63
N ASN A 513 -14.91 -10.41 3.91
CA ASN A 513 -13.62 -11.08 4.00
C ASN A 513 -12.71 -10.50 5.11
N GLY A 514 -13.09 -9.37 5.72
CA GLY A 514 -12.36 -8.70 6.80
C GLY A 514 -11.09 -7.94 6.35
N GLN A 515 -10.87 -7.80 5.05
CA GLN A 515 -9.76 -7.09 4.40
C GLN A 515 -10.31 -6.08 3.39
N PHE A 516 -9.56 -5.02 3.15
CA PHE A 516 -9.98 -4.01 2.18
C PHE A 516 -9.85 -4.53 0.74
N THR A 517 -10.98 -4.64 0.04
CA THR A 517 -11.00 -5.00 -1.39
C THR A 517 -10.74 -3.78 -2.27
N ARG A 518 -9.64 -3.83 -3.05
CA ARG A 518 -9.15 -2.72 -3.88
C ARG A 518 -9.89 -2.51 -5.20
N GLY A 519 -10.90 -3.36 -5.48
CA GLY A 519 -11.62 -3.39 -6.75
C GLY A 519 -10.83 -4.09 -7.86
N VAL A 520 -11.45 -4.21 -9.02
CA VAL A 520 -10.85 -4.77 -10.25
C VAL A 520 -11.14 -3.79 -11.39
N PRO A 521 -10.12 -3.32 -12.14
CA PRO A 521 -10.37 -2.34 -13.20
C PRO A 521 -11.16 -2.92 -14.38
N PHE A 522 -10.92 -4.20 -14.74
CA PHE A 522 -11.62 -4.88 -15.81
C PHE A 522 -11.63 -6.41 -15.66
N PRO A 523 -12.79 -7.11 -15.79
CA PRO A 523 -14.15 -6.55 -15.72
C PRO A 523 -14.33 -5.77 -14.43
N PHE A 524 -14.99 -4.62 -14.52
CA PHE A 524 -15.02 -3.67 -13.41
C PHE A 524 -15.72 -4.24 -12.16
N GLN A 525 -15.02 -4.16 -11.04
CA GLN A 525 -15.56 -4.33 -9.70
C GLN A 525 -15.12 -3.13 -8.87
N PRO A 526 -16.04 -2.42 -8.19
CA PRO A 526 -15.67 -1.26 -7.39
C PRO A 526 -14.76 -1.66 -6.23
N ALA A 527 -13.92 -0.73 -5.80
CA ALA A 527 -13.24 -0.87 -4.52
C ALA A 527 -14.25 -0.75 -3.36
N GLU A 528 -13.87 -1.27 -2.21
CA GLU A 528 -14.62 -0.97 -0.99
C GLU A 528 -14.50 0.50 -0.61
N ARG A 529 -15.46 0.98 0.18
CA ARG A 529 -15.45 2.36 0.67
C ARG A 529 -14.55 2.44 1.90
N PHE A 530 -13.65 3.40 1.92
CA PHE A 530 -12.72 3.60 3.03
C PHE A 530 -12.52 5.07 3.33
N ILE A 531 -11.88 5.35 4.47
CA ILE A 531 -11.45 6.70 4.85
C ILE A 531 -10.28 6.60 5.83
N HIS A 532 -9.32 7.51 5.67
CA HIS A 532 -8.30 7.79 6.68
C HIS A 532 -8.75 8.99 7.51
N TYR A 533 -8.69 8.87 8.83
CA TYR A 533 -8.89 10.03 9.69
C TYR A 533 -7.84 11.10 9.36
N PRO A 534 -8.23 12.37 9.24
CA PRO A 534 -7.39 13.39 8.62
C PRO A 534 -6.16 13.80 9.45
N ASP A 535 -6.14 13.47 10.75
CA ASP A 535 -5.05 13.84 11.66
C ASP A 535 -4.48 12.62 12.41
N THR A 536 -3.31 12.80 13.00
CA THR A 536 -2.72 11.80 13.90
C THR A 536 -3.34 11.93 15.29
N LEU A 537 -3.89 10.82 15.80
CA LEU A 537 -4.47 10.77 17.14
C LEU A 537 -3.34 10.67 18.18
N ILE A 538 -3.19 11.70 19.01
CA ILE A 538 -2.22 11.70 20.12
C ILE A 538 -2.90 11.17 21.38
N VAL A 539 -2.58 9.93 21.75
CA VAL A 539 -3.11 9.27 22.94
C VAL A 539 -2.15 9.46 24.10
N ARG A 540 -2.66 10.01 25.20
CA ARG A 540 -1.90 10.20 26.45
C ARG A 540 -2.41 9.24 27.51
N ALA A 541 -1.51 8.82 28.41
CA ALA A 541 -1.90 8.02 29.57
C ALA A 541 -3.00 8.75 30.36
N ARG A 542 -4.01 8.00 30.84
CA ARG A 542 -5.14 8.50 31.66
C ARG A 542 -6.09 9.47 30.96
N TRP A 543 -5.89 9.79 29.69
CA TRP A 543 -6.73 10.73 28.96
C TRP A 543 -7.43 10.03 27.81
N PRO A 544 -8.71 9.63 27.98
CA PRO A 544 -9.51 9.10 26.89
C PRO A 544 -9.47 10.05 25.70
N ASN A 545 -9.10 9.53 24.53
CA ASN A 545 -9.12 10.26 23.29
C ASN A 545 -10.46 9.97 22.60
N GLN A 546 -11.43 10.86 22.77
CA GLN A 546 -12.83 10.69 22.36
C GLN A 546 -13.23 11.73 21.31
N GLY A 547 -14.34 11.48 20.61
CA GLY A 547 -14.86 12.39 19.58
C GLY A 547 -14.13 12.26 18.23
N ASN A 548 -13.48 11.11 18.00
CA ASN A 548 -12.83 10.80 16.73
C ASN A 548 -13.87 10.31 15.72
N ASP A 549 -14.84 11.18 15.42
CA ASP A 549 -15.97 10.86 14.57
C ASP A 549 -15.53 10.79 13.10
N VAL A 550 -16.09 9.83 12.37
CA VAL A 550 -15.74 9.54 10.98
C VAL A 550 -17.02 9.45 10.16
N GLN A 551 -17.00 10.04 8.97
CA GLN A 551 -18.05 9.89 7.99
C GLN A 551 -17.52 9.11 6.79
N LEU A 552 -18.08 7.94 6.51
CA LEU A 552 -17.75 7.18 5.31
C LEU A 552 -18.22 7.97 4.07
N PRO A 553 -17.42 7.99 2.98
CA PRO A 553 -17.81 8.66 1.77
C PRO A 553 -18.98 7.93 1.11
N ALA A 554 -19.84 8.66 0.39
CA ALA A 554 -21.09 8.14 -0.16
C ALA A 554 -21.25 8.48 -1.66
N PRO A 555 -21.90 7.61 -2.46
CA PRO A 555 -22.09 7.80 -3.90
C PRO A 555 -22.81 9.08 -4.34
#